data_AF-A0A8J7HTP4-F1
#
_entry.id   AF-A0A8J7HTP4-F1
#
_cell.length_a   1.000
_cell.length_b   1.000
_cell.length_c   1.000
_cell.angle_alpha   90.00
_cell.angle_beta   90.00
_cell.angle_gamma   90.00
#
_symmetry.space_group_name_H-M   'P 1'
#
loop_
_entity.id
_entity.type
_entity.pdbx_description
1 polymer ?
#
loop_
_entity_poly.entity_id
_entity_poly.type
_entity_poly.pdbx_seq_one_letter_code
_entity_poly.pdbx_strand_id
1 'polypeptide(L)'
;MKDYICQLFAENVKLPYAEIFEHDLTLSEIIARSEQLHNSIDLMEAFAKISNTIKKQYGTDIRLPAFSLDTKISTVLEVFLEEVERVQI
;
A
#
# COMPACT_ATOMS: atom_id res chain seq x y z
N MET A 1 8.95 1.32 -10.46
CA MET A 1 8.82 0.95 -9.03
C MET A 1 7.45 1.31 -8.48
N LYS A 2 6.98 2.56 -8.65
CA LYS A 2 5.60 2.99 -8.36
C LYS A 2 4.53 2.04 -8.91
N ASP A 3 4.53 1.79 -10.22
CA ASP A 3 3.52 0.93 -10.85
C ASP A 3 3.49 -0.49 -10.27
N TYR A 4 4.66 -1.06 -10.00
CA TYR A 4 4.81 -2.39 -9.40
C TYR A 4 4.21 -2.47 -7.99
N ILE A 5 4.51 -1.48 -7.13
CA ILE A 5 3.97 -1.43 -5.76
C ILE A 5 2.45 -1.24 -5.79
N CYS A 6 1.96 -0.40 -6.71
CA CYS A 6 0.53 -0.17 -6.87
C CYS A 6 -0.20 -1.43 -7.35
N GLN A 7 0.37 -2.17 -8.30
CA GLN A 7 -0.17 -3.46 -8.74
C GLN A 7 -0.17 -4.47 -7.60
N LEU A 8 0.94 -4.63 -6.88
CA LEU A 8 1.03 -5.48 -5.70
C LEU A 8 -0.04 -5.13 -4.65
N PHE A 9 -0.25 -3.85 -4.39
CA PHE A 9 -1.29 -3.39 -3.49
C PHE A 9 -2.68 -3.77 -4.00
N ALA A 10 -3.01 -3.41 -5.23
CA ALA A 10 -4.28 -3.75 -5.89
C ALA A 10 -4.57 -5.27 -5.84
N GLU A 11 -3.56 -6.10 -6.07
CA GLU A 11 -3.67 -7.56 -5.97
C GLU A 11 -3.97 -8.04 -4.54
N ASN A 12 -3.33 -7.45 -3.52
CA ASN A 12 -3.53 -7.81 -2.12
C ASN A 12 -4.89 -7.35 -1.57
N VAL A 13 -5.41 -6.22 -2.05
CA VAL A 13 -6.70 -5.67 -1.60
C VAL A 13 -7.87 -6.04 -2.52
N LYS A 14 -7.62 -6.82 -3.59
CA LYS A 14 -8.63 -7.24 -4.58
C LYS A 14 -9.49 -6.12 -5.13
N LEU A 15 -8.88 -4.95 -5.33
CA LEU A 15 -9.54 -3.83 -5.97
C LEU A 15 -8.83 -3.45 -7.27
N PRO A 16 -9.56 -2.95 -8.27
CA PRO A 16 -8.95 -2.47 -9.50
C PRO A 16 -8.00 -1.31 -9.21
N TYR A 17 -6.84 -1.28 -9.89
CA TYR A 17 -5.91 -0.14 -9.82
C TYR A 17 -6.63 1.19 -10.05
N ALA A 18 -7.48 1.25 -11.09
CA ALA A 18 -8.27 2.43 -11.43
C ALA A 18 -9.13 2.91 -10.24
N GLU A 19 -9.83 2.00 -9.57
CA GLU A 19 -10.68 2.35 -8.44
C GLU A 19 -9.91 2.87 -7.24
N ILE A 20 -8.73 2.30 -6.96
CA ILE A 20 -7.92 2.71 -5.82
C ILE A 20 -7.26 4.06 -6.09
N PHE A 21 -6.57 4.17 -7.23
CA PHE A 21 -5.62 5.26 -7.47
C PHE A 21 -6.20 6.40 -8.31
N GLU A 22 -7.14 6.16 -9.23
CA GLU A 22 -7.76 7.26 -9.99
C GLU A 22 -8.80 8.02 -9.16
N HIS A 23 -9.46 7.34 -8.22
CA HIS A 23 -10.40 7.98 -7.29
C HIS A 23 -9.73 8.51 -6.01
N ASP A 24 -8.42 8.29 -5.84
CA ASP A 24 -7.63 8.76 -4.70
C ASP A 24 -8.28 8.42 -3.35
N LEU A 25 -8.69 7.15 -3.21
CA LEU A 25 -9.48 6.69 -2.07
C LEU A 25 -8.71 6.77 -0.75
N THR A 26 -9.46 6.96 0.34
CA THR A 26 -8.93 6.78 1.69
C THR A 26 -8.74 5.30 2.03
N LEU A 27 -7.86 4.99 2.99
CA LEU A 27 -7.70 3.62 3.47
C LEU A 27 -9.02 3.04 4.00
N SER A 28 -9.85 3.87 4.64
CA SER A 28 -11.20 3.50 5.09
C SER A 28 -12.09 3.07 3.93
N GLU A 29 -12.09 3.83 2.84
CA GLU A 29 -12.88 3.51 1.65
C GLU A 29 -12.37 2.26 0.94
N ILE A 30 -11.06 2.06 0.90
CA ILE A 30 -10.45 0.85 0.34
C ILE A 30 -10.91 -0.37 1.14
N ILE A 31 -10.94 -0.30 2.48
CA ILE A 31 -11.49 -1.37 3.32
C ILE A 31 -12.97 -1.58 3.03
N ALA A 32 -13.75 -0.51 2.94
CA ALA A 32 -15.19 -0.60 2.70
C ALA A 32 -15.56 -1.16 1.31
N ARG A 33 -14.70 -0.97 0.30
CA ARG A 33 -14.92 -1.45 -1.08
C ARG A 33 -14.29 -2.80 -1.35
N SER A 34 -13.24 -3.17 -0.61
CA SER A 34 -12.56 -4.44 -0.80
C SER A 34 -13.37 -5.60 -0.26
N GLU A 35 -13.46 -6.67 -1.04
CA GLU A 35 -14.08 -7.92 -0.59
C GLU A 35 -13.16 -8.73 0.35
N GLN A 36 -11.86 -8.40 0.40
CA GLN A 36 -10.88 -9.09 1.25
C GLN A 36 -10.57 -8.36 2.55
N LEU A 37 -10.70 -7.04 2.59
CA LEU A 37 -10.36 -6.26 3.77
C LEU A 37 -11.62 -6.04 4.59
N HIS A 38 -11.65 -6.58 5.81
CA HIS A 38 -12.77 -6.34 6.72
C HIS A 38 -12.47 -5.23 7.71
N ASN A 39 -11.19 -5.03 8.04
CA ASN A 39 -10.75 -4.04 9.02
C ASN A 39 -9.39 -3.44 8.66
N SER A 40 -8.96 -2.45 9.47
CA SER A 40 -7.62 -1.85 9.40
C SER A 40 -6.49 -2.86 9.58
N ILE A 41 -6.73 -3.95 10.30
CA ILE A 41 -5.76 -5.05 10.52
C ILE A 41 -5.43 -5.72 9.18
N ASP A 42 -6.44 -6.10 8.39
CA ASP A 42 -6.24 -6.75 7.09
C ASP A 42 -5.43 -5.84 6.14
N LEU A 43 -5.72 -4.55 6.20
CA LEU A 43 -5.01 -3.54 5.41
C LEU A 43 -3.54 -3.43 5.86
N MET A 44 -3.26 -3.43 7.16
CA MET A 44 -1.90 -3.48 7.66
C MET A 44 -1.17 -4.76 7.26
N GLU A 45 -1.85 -5.92 7.25
CA GLU A 45 -1.27 -7.18 6.79
C GLU A 45 -0.93 -7.14 5.30
N ALA A 46 -1.78 -6.53 4.47
CA ALA A 46 -1.50 -6.30 3.05
C ALA A 46 -0.23 -5.46 2.87
N PHE A 47 -0.11 -4.34 3.58
CA PHE A 47 1.10 -3.52 3.56
C PHE A 47 2.34 -4.27 4.06
N ALA A 48 2.22 -5.05 5.14
CA ALA A 48 3.32 -5.86 5.66
C ALA A 48 3.77 -6.94 4.66
N LYS A 49 2.85 -7.55 3.92
CA LYS A 49 3.17 -8.49 2.83
C LYS A 49 3.93 -7.81 1.69
N ILE A 50 3.53 -6.59 1.32
CA ILE A 50 4.22 -5.80 0.28
C ILE A 50 5.63 -5.44 0.75
N SER A 51 5.78 -4.87 1.96
CA SER A 51 7.11 -4.58 2.53
C SER A 51 8.01 -5.82 2.60
N ASN A 52 7.47 -6.97 3.00
CA ASN A 52 8.23 -8.23 3.00
C ASN A 52 8.63 -8.69 1.59
N THR A 53 7.77 -8.49 0.60
CA THR A 53 8.06 -8.83 -0.79
C THR A 53 9.19 -7.96 -1.33
N ILE A 54 9.15 -6.66 -1.08
CA ILE A 54 10.20 -5.72 -1.47
C ILE A 54 11.50 -6.04 -0.73
N LYS A 55 11.44 -6.33 0.57
CA LYS A 55 12.60 -6.78 1.34
C LYS A 55 13.25 -8.02 0.75
N LYS A 56 12.46 -8.99 0.29
CA LYS A 56 12.98 -10.20 -0.37
C LYS A 56 13.59 -9.92 -1.74
N GLN A 57 12.99 -9.04 -2.53
CA GLN A 57 13.48 -8.73 -3.88
C GLN A 57 14.68 -7.79 -3.89
N TYR A 58 14.71 -6.81 -3.00
CA TYR A 58 15.67 -5.69 -3.03
C TYR A 58 16.58 -5.65 -1.80
N GLY A 59 16.35 -6.49 -0.78
CA GLY A 59 17.11 -6.45 0.48
C GLY A 59 16.73 -5.28 1.39
N THR A 60 15.68 -4.54 1.04
CA THR A 60 15.31 -3.24 1.61
C THR A 60 14.24 -3.39 2.69
N ASP A 61 14.54 -3.01 3.94
CA ASP A 61 13.55 -2.99 5.03
C ASP A 61 12.80 -1.66 5.01
N ILE A 62 11.57 -1.66 4.49
CA ILE A 62 10.75 -0.45 4.38
C ILE A 62 9.85 -0.33 5.59
N ARG A 63 10.03 0.76 6.34
CA ARG A 63 9.24 1.07 7.53
C ARG A 63 8.21 2.14 7.18
N LEU A 64 7.00 1.69 6.93
CA LEU A 64 5.88 2.61 6.80
C LEU A 64 5.53 3.23 8.16
N PRO A 65 5.34 4.56 8.23
CA PRO A 65 4.71 5.17 9.39
C PRO A 65 3.27 4.68 9.56
N ALA A 66 2.74 4.81 10.77
CA ALA A 66 1.34 4.53 11.02
C ALA A 66 0.48 5.58 10.30
N PHE A 67 -0.34 5.15 9.34
CA PHE A 67 -1.30 6.00 8.65
C PHE A 67 -2.66 5.93 9.34
N SER A 68 -3.38 7.04 9.30
CA SER A 68 -4.78 7.07 9.74
C SER A 68 -5.67 6.51 8.64
N LEU A 69 -6.82 5.94 9.00
CA LEU A 69 -7.74 5.39 7.99
C LEU A 69 -8.33 6.45 7.06
N ASP A 70 -8.33 7.71 7.49
CA ASP A 70 -8.71 8.87 6.68
C ASP A 70 -7.61 9.30 5.69
N THR A 71 -6.40 8.72 5.81
CA THR A 71 -5.30 9.02 4.89
C THR A 71 -5.60 8.47 3.50
N LYS A 72 -5.33 9.29 2.49
CA LYS A 72 -5.47 8.93 1.09
C LYS A 72 -4.36 8.00 0.63
N ILE A 73 -4.70 7.08 -0.26
CA ILE A 73 -3.74 6.11 -0.79
C ILE A 73 -2.60 6.76 -1.56
N SER A 74 -2.84 7.89 -2.25
CA SER A 74 -1.77 8.62 -2.93
C SER A 74 -0.70 9.12 -1.96
N THR A 75 -1.10 9.60 -0.78
CA THR A 75 -0.16 10.00 0.29
C THR A 75 0.62 8.80 0.82
N VAL A 76 -0.05 7.67 1.04
CA VAL A 76 0.61 6.44 1.51
C VAL A 76 1.64 5.96 0.50
N LEU A 77 1.29 5.96 -0.79
CA LEU A 77 2.19 5.60 -1.87
C LEU A 77 3.39 6.55 -1.99
N GLU A 78 3.16 7.86 -1.86
CA GLU A 78 4.23 8.85 -1.92
C GLU A 78 5.27 8.58 -0.83
N VAL A 79 4.82 8.47 0.43
CA VAL A 79 5.69 8.13 1.57
C VAL A 79 6.37 6.78 1.37
N PHE A 80 5.65 5.80 0.86
CA PHE A 80 6.22 4.48 0.59
C PHE A 80 7.35 4.57 -0.44
N LEU A 81 7.15 5.29 -1.54
CA LEU A 81 8.15 5.46 -2.59
C LEU A 81 9.36 6.24 -2.10
N GLU A 82 9.16 7.30 -1.33
CA GLU A 82 10.24 8.04 -0.69
C GLU A 82 11.10 7.14 0.19
N GLU A 83 10.47 6.27 0.99
CA GLU A 83 11.20 5.32 1.84
C GLU A 83 11.91 4.23 1.01
N VAL A 84 11.31 3.76 -0.09
CA VAL A 84 12.01 2.84 -1.01
C VAL A 84 13.26 3.52 -1.58
N GLU A 85 13.12 4.73 -2.12
CA GLU A 85 14.21 5.50 -2.70
C GLU A 85 15.31 5.76 -1.67
N ARG A 86 14.93 6.11 -0.43
CA ARG A 86 15.86 6.37 0.66
C ARG A 86 16.72 5.16 1.05
N VAL A 87 16.15 3.95 1.00
CA VAL A 87 16.85 2.71 1.43
C VAL A 87 17.55 2.01 0.25
N GLN A 88 17.30 2.42 -1.00
CA GLN A 88 18.04 1.93 -2.18
C GLN A 88 19.39 2.63 -2.42
N ILE A 89 19.77 3.63 -1.62
CA ILE A 89 21.03 4.40 -1.74
C ILE A 89 22.15 3.77 -0.88
#